data_AF-A0A7J7JK03-F1
#
_entry.id   AF-A0A7J7JK03-F1
#
_cell.length_a   1.000
_cell.length_b   1.000
_cell.length_c   1.000
_cell.angle_alpha   90.00
_cell.angle_beta   90.00
_cell.angle_gamma   90.00
#
_symmetry.space_group_name_H-M   'P 1'
#
loop_
_entity.id
_entity.type
_entity.pdbx_description
1 polymer ?
#
loop_
_entity_poly.entity_id
_entity_poly.type
_entity_poly.pdbx_seq_one_letter_code
_entity_poly.pdbx_strand_id
1 'polypeptide(L)'
;MGKLLSILRNPNSKDVDVFVDFENAQPTEQEEVTYRNVENVMQQAKAVLEDMQGYKGATVEIREAINNPHSEEAQQSAWEAVQKHVDNLKSYYDFSKQIESVVVLLLTDLCSGNMTSMEHLEQQQALFRQFAQVLDYTLSFDEAKMVTPSVQNDFSYYRRRFNQLRMKADNSQMEDDQGMTSEVQGRMSLFFAESRPMMKCVSDTTSRFVLEHDDIPLENITETLAKMAAICRVMITSTVYRDRLVNNDTVMFILRVMVGVLILFDHVHPNGAFVKTSVIEMEKYVRVLKQHAGNTNLLDALKYTSKHFSDSTTPESLKKTFA
;
A
#
# COMPACT_ATOMS: atom_id res chain seq x y z
N MET A 1 22.20 -22.26 -17.97
CA MET A 1 23.43 -22.10 -17.15
C MET A 1 23.17 -21.88 -15.65
N GLY A 2 21.92 -21.72 -15.17
CA GLY A 2 21.62 -21.52 -13.74
C GLY A 2 21.87 -22.73 -12.81
N LYS A 3 21.81 -23.97 -13.33
CA LYS A 3 22.06 -25.17 -12.52
C LYS A 3 23.51 -25.33 -12.04
N LEU A 4 24.50 -24.80 -12.77
CA LEU A 4 25.92 -24.95 -12.40
C LEU A 4 26.36 -23.98 -11.30
N LEU A 5 25.72 -22.82 -11.15
CA LEU A 5 25.98 -21.90 -10.04
C LEU A 5 25.45 -22.44 -8.71
N SER A 6 24.40 -23.28 -8.74
CA SER A 6 23.89 -23.95 -7.53
C SER A 6 24.91 -24.93 -6.91
N ILE A 7 25.87 -25.43 -7.70
CA ILE A 7 26.85 -26.46 -7.29
C ILE A 7 28.12 -25.83 -6.67
N LEU A 8 28.37 -24.54 -6.88
CA LEU A 8 29.48 -23.79 -6.27
C LEU A 8 29.10 -23.13 -4.93
N ARG A 9 27.94 -23.48 -4.36
CA ARG A 9 27.35 -22.82 -3.20
C ARG A 9 28.14 -23.06 -1.92
N ASN A 10 28.31 -21.99 -1.15
CA ASN A 10 28.64 -22.07 0.26
C ASN A 10 27.34 -22.41 1.04
N PRO A 11 27.18 -23.62 1.59
CA PRO A 11 25.96 -24.02 2.31
C PRO A 11 25.68 -23.19 3.58
N ASN A 12 26.62 -22.33 4.00
CA ASN A 12 26.49 -21.43 5.14
C ASN A 12 26.01 -20.01 4.78
N SER A 13 25.70 -19.73 3.51
CA SER A 13 25.14 -18.43 3.10
C SER A 13 23.68 -18.31 3.58
N LYS A 14 23.45 -17.46 4.60
CA LYS A 14 22.09 -17.10 5.06
C LYS A 14 21.34 -16.14 4.12
N ASP A 15 22.01 -15.61 3.10
CA ASP A 15 21.39 -14.68 2.16
C ASP A 15 20.54 -15.42 1.13
N VAL A 16 19.34 -14.90 0.89
CA VAL A 16 18.41 -15.39 -0.13
C VAL A 16 19.03 -15.13 -1.50
N ASP A 17 19.15 -16.17 -2.31
CA ASP A 17 19.78 -16.12 -3.63
C ASP A 17 18.75 -16.46 -4.71
N VAL A 18 17.78 -15.56 -4.84
CA VAL A 18 16.67 -15.63 -5.81
C VAL A 18 16.54 -14.28 -6.50
N PHE A 19 16.34 -14.33 -7.82
CA PHE A 19 16.03 -13.17 -8.64
C PHE A 19 14.60 -13.29 -9.14
N VAL A 20 13.81 -12.23 -8.93
CA VAL A 20 12.44 -12.14 -9.41
C VAL A 20 12.41 -11.16 -10.57
N ASP A 21 11.92 -11.61 -11.71
CA ASP A 21 11.80 -10.77 -12.90
C ASP A 21 10.54 -9.90 -12.83
N PHE A 22 10.63 -8.78 -12.09
CA PHE A 22 9.52 -7.81 -11.99
C PHE A 22 9.17 -7.14 -13.33
N GLU A 23 10.02 -7.26 -14.35
CA GLU A 23 9.79 -6.65 -15.65
C GLU A 23 8.99 -7.60 -16.57
N ASN A 24 9.31 -8.90 -16.58
CA ASN A 24 8.80 -9.83 -17.59
C ASN A 24 8.13 -11.11 -17.05
N ALA A 25 8.05 -11.34 -15.73
CA ALA A 25 7.43 -12.55 -15.18
C ALA A 25 6.01 -12.78 -15.75
N GLN A 26 5.78 -13.97 -16.30
CA GLN A 26 4.51 -14.42 -16.87
C GLN A 26 3.88 -15.50 -15.98
N PRO A 27 2.54 -15.55 -15.88
CA PRO A 27 1.87 -16.55 -15.07
C PRO A 27 2.11 -17.96 -15.60
N THR A 28 2.30 -18.90 -14.67
CA THR A 28 2.18 -20.33 -14.94
C THR A 28 0.69 -20.74 -15.00
N GLU A 29 0.41 -21.96 -15.48
CA GLU A 29 -0.97 -22.49 -15.53
C GLU A 29 -1.65 -22.50 -14.15
N GLN A 30 -0.88 -22.68 -13.07
CA GLN A 30 -1.40 -22.67 -11.71
C GLN A 30 -1.74 -21.26 -11.23
N GLU A 31 -1.04 -20.23 -11.72
CA GLU A 31 -1.26 -18.83 -11.33
C GLU A 31 -2.37 -18.16 -12.14
N GLU A 32 -2.73 -18.69 -13.31
CA GLU A 32 -3.53 -18.00 -14.33
C GLU A 32 -4.87 -17.43 -13.81
N VAL A 33 -5.57 -18.17 -12.95
CA VAL A 33 -6.88 -17.75 -12.42
C VAL A 33 -6.72 -16.53 -11.51
N THR A 34 -5.84 -16.63 -10.51
CA THR A 34 -5.55 -15.53 -9.59
C THR A 34 -4.93 -14.36 -10.32
N TYR A 35 -3.99 -14.64 -11.24
CA TYR A 35 -3.34 -13.62 -12.05
C TYR A 35 -4.34 -12.77 -12.81
N ARG A 36 -5.30 -13.38 -13.52
CA ARG A 36 -6.35 -12.63 -14.25
C ARG A 36 -7.24 -11.81 -13.33
N ASN A 37 -7.64 -12.36 -12.19
CA ASN A 37 -8.50 -11.66 -11.23
C ASN A 37 -7.81 -10.41 -10.68
N VAL A 38 -6.53 -10.53 -10.33
CA VAL A 38 -5.74 -9.41 -9.84
C VAL A 38 -5.46 -8.39 -10.96
N GLU A 39 -5.13 -8.85 -12.16
CA GLU A 39 -4.88 -7.98 -13.32
C GLU A 39 -6.10 -7.11 -13.67
N ASN A 40 -7.31 -7.67 -13.63
CA ASN A 40 -8.55 -6.93 -13.90
C ASN A 40 -8.76 -5.74 -12.94
N VAL A 41 -8.33 -5.88 -11.69
CA VAL A 41 -8.37 -4.77 -10.71
C VAL A 41 -7.21 -3.82 -10.96
N MET A 42 -6.00 -4.35 -11.11
CA MET A 42 -4.78 -3.55 -11.22
C MET A 42 -4.68 -2.73 -12.52
N GLN A 43 -5.43 -3.08 -13.57
CA GLN A 43 -5.58 -2.24 -14.78
C GLN A 43 -6.12 -0.84 -14.47
N GLN A 44 -6.93 -0.69 -13.42
CA GLN A 44 -7.50 0.59 -13.01
C GLN A 44 -6.53 1.41 -12.13
N ALA A 45 -5.53 0.76 -11.51
CA ALA A 45 -4.65 1.38 -10.50
C ALA A 45 -3.91 2.60 -11.04
N LYS A 46 -3.44 2.54 -12.29
CA LYS A 46 -2.74 3.66 -12.94
C LYS A 46 -3.64 4.89 -13.08
N ALA A 47 -4.87 4.71 -13.57
CA ALA A 47 -5.81 5.82 -13.75
C ALA A 47 -6.21 6.45 -12.41
N VAL A 48 -6.45 5.63 -11.39
CA VAL A 48 -6.77 6.10 -10.03
C VAL A 48 -5.59 6.89 -9.44
N LEU A 49 -4.36 6.41 -9.62
CA LEU A 49 -3.17 7.10 -9.14
C LEU A 49 -2.94 8.44 -9.86
N GLU A 50 -3.08 8.46 -11.18
CA GLU A 50 -2.94 9.69 -11.99
C GLU A 50 -4.00 10.73 -11.59
N ASP A 51 -5.24 10.30 -11.33
CA ASP A 51 -6.31 11.21 -10.87
C ASP A 51 -6.02 11.79 -9.47
N MET A 52 -5.54 10.97 -8.52
CA MET A 52 -5.13 11.43 -7.19
C MET A 52 -3.92 12.40 -7.26
N GLN A 53 -2.94 12.12 -8.11
CA GLN A 53 -1.79 13.00 -8.35
C GLN A 53 -2.20 14.33 -9.01
N GLY A 54 -3.26 14.30 -9.83
CA GLY A 54 -3.84 15.47 -10.50
C GLY A 54 -4.88 16.22 -9.67
N TYR A 55 -5.17 15.79 -8.44
CA TYR A 55 -6.24 16.35 -7.62
C TYR A 55 -5.97 17.80 -7.21
N LYS A 56 -6.71 18.75 -7.80
CA LYS A 56 -6.57 20.19 -7.53
C LYS A 56 -7.37 20.66 -6.32
N GLY A 57 -8.51 20.02 -6.07
CA GLY A 57 -9.51 20.40 -5.08
C GLY A 57 -10.20 21.74 -5.35
N ALA A 58 -11.19 22.05 -4.51
CA ALA A 58 -12.07 23.23 -4.65
C ALA A 58 -11.75 24.34 -3.64
N THR A 59 -10.48 24.54 -3.32
CA THR A 59 -10.07 25.44 -2.22
C THR A 59 -10.47 26.89 -2.46
N VAL A 60 -10.46 27.37 -3.71
CA VAL A 60 -10.80 28.77 -4.05
C VAL A 60 -12.30 28.98 -3.85
N GLU A 61 -13.10 28.11 -4.45
CA GLU A 61 -14.56 28.15 -4.43
C GLU A 61 -15.07 27.98 -2.99
N ILE A 62 -14.52 27.04 -2.22
CA ILE A 62 -14.86 26.85 -0.80
C ILE A 62 -14.55 28.11 0.02
N ARG A 63 -13.39 28.74 -0.20
CA ARG A 63 -13.04 29.98 0.53
C ARG A 63 -13.98 31.12 0.18
N GLU A 64 -14.34 31.27 -1.08
CA GLU A 64 -15.29 32.28 -1.54
C GLU A 64 -16.68 32.07 -0.93
N ALA A 65 -17.16 30.83 -0.88
CA ALA A 65 -18.40 30.47 -0.22
C ALA A 65 -18.37 30.73 1.29
N ILE A 66 -17.27 30.43 1.98
CA ILE A 66 -17.12 30.69 3.43
C ILE A 66 -17.11 32.20 3.72
N ASN A 67 -16.43 32.99 2.88
CA ASN A 67 -16.33 34.44 3.06
C ASN A 67 -17.64 35.16 2.69
N ASN A 68 -18.44 34.59 1.80
CA ASN A 68 -19.72 35.16 1.33
C ASN A 68 -20.90 34.22 1.64
N PRO A 69 -21.26 33.98 2.91
CA PRO A 69 -22.24 32.97 3.29
C PRO A 69 -23.68 33.26 2.81
N HIS A 70 -23.97 34.52 2.46
CA HIS A 70 -25.28 34.95 1.95
C HIS A 70 -25.36 34.97 0.41
N SER A 71 -24.26 34.75 -0.31
CA SER A 71 -24.25 34.71 -1.77
C SER A 71 -24.64 33.31 -2.25
N GLU A 72 -25.84 33.17 -2.82
CA GLU A 72 -26.29 31.89 -3.38
C GLU A 72 -25.38 31.40 -4.52
N GLU A 73 -24.88 32.32 -5.34
CA GLU A 73 -23.95 32.02 -6.45
C GLU A 73 -22.64 31.41 -5.93
N ALA A 74 -22.04 32.00 -4.90
CA ALA A 74 -20.81 31.48 -4.31
C ALA A 74 -21.03 30.10 -3.65
N GLN A 75 -22.18 29.91 -2.98
CA GLN A 75 -22.53 28.62 -2.38
C GLN A 75 -22.74 27.54 -3.43
N GLN A 76 -23.40 27.86 -4.54
CA GLN A 76 -23.68 26.95 -5.63
C GLN A 76 -22.40 26.55 -6.37
N SER A 77 -21.54 27.53 -6.69
CA SER A 77 -20.26 27.29 -7.34
C SER A 77 -19.35 26.35 -6.52
N ALA A 78 -19.24 26.59 -5.21
CA ALA A 78 -18.50 25.70 -4.32
C ALA A 78 -19.12 24.29 -4.22
N TRP A 79 -20.44 24.20 -4.23
CA TRP A 79 -21.13 22.91 -4.19
C TRP A 79 -20.86 22.09 -5.45
N GLU A 80 -21.01 22.68 -6.64
CA GLU A 80 -20.75 22.03 -7.93
C GLU A 80 -19.29 21.58 -8.07
N ALA A 81 -18.34 22.44 -7.68
CA ALA A 81 -16.92 22.12 -7.70
C ALA A 81 -16.61 20.94 -6.78
N VAL A 82 -17.15 20.95 -5.55
CA VAL A 82 -16.90 19.90 -4.56
C VAL A 82 -17.57 18.57 -4.93
N GLN A 83 -18.79 18.58 -5.48
CA GLN A 83 -19.47 17.34 -5.88
C GLN A 83 -18.63 16.53 -6.87
N LYS A 84 -18.08 17.19 -7.91
CA LYS A 84 -17.18 16.54 -8.88
C LYS A 84 -15.96 15.89 -8.21
N HIS A 85 -15.41 16.53 -7.19
CA HIS A 85 -14.27 15.97 -6.47
C HIS A 85 -14.66 14.81 -5.56
N VAL A 86 -15.82 14.88 -4.92
CA VAL A 86 -16.32 13.82 -4.01
C VAL A 86 -16.58 12.52 -4.76
N ASP A 87 -17.02 12.57 -6.02
CA ASP A 87 -17.08 11.39 -6.90
C ASP A 87 -15.74 10.69 -7.01
N ASN A 88 -14.66 11.45 -7.26
CA ASN A 88 -13.32 10.90 -7.34
C ASN A 88 -12.88 10.35 -5.98
N LEU A 89 -13.14 11.06 -4.88
CA LEU A 89 -12.83 10.56 -3.54
C LEU A 89 -13.55 9.24 -3.23
N LYS A 90 -14.81 9.12 -3.65
CA LYS A 90 -15.58 7.89 -3.50
C LYS A 90 -14.96 6.76 -4.33
N SER A 91 -14.55 7.03 -5.57
CA SER A 91 -13.91 6.01 -6.40
C SER A 91 -12.59 5.51 -5.80
N TYR A 92 -11.80 6.38 -5.17
CA TYR A 92 -10.57 5.99 -4.48
C TYR A 92 -10.88 5.08 -3.28
N TYR A 93 -11.89 5.43 -2.49
CA TYR A 93 -12.33 4.62 -1.36
C TYR A 93 -12.85 3.26 -1.83
N ASP A 94 -13.69 3.21 -2.87
CA ASP A 94 -14.21 1.95 -3.40
C ASP A 94 -13.09 1.09 -4.01
N PHE A 95 -12.12 1.72 -4.67
CA PHE A 95 -10.95 1.02 -5.19
C PHE A 95 -10.09 0.41 -4.06
N SER A 96 -10.00 1.06 -2.89
CA SER A 96 -9.34 0.46 -1.72
C SER A 96 -9.95 -0.89 -1.35
N LYS A 97 -11.26 -1.08 -1.53
CA LYS A 97 -11.96 -2.35 -1.24
C LYS A 97 -11.65 -3.44 -2.26
N GLN A 98 -11.44 -3.06 -3.51
CA GLN A 98 -10.92 -3.97 -4.53
C GLN A 98 -9.47 -4.36 -4.20
N ILE A 99 -8.64 -3.42 -3.74
CA ILE A 99 -7.27 -3.68 -3.26
C ILE A 99 -7.27 -4.68 -2.09
N GLU A 100 -8.14 -4.50 -1.08
CA GLU A 100 -8.29 -5.45 0.02
C GLU A 100 -8.59 -6.87 -0.50
N SER A 101 -9.43 -6.99 -1.53
CA SER A 101 -9.83 -8.29 -2.09
C SER A 101 -8.69 -8.98 -2.83
N VAL A 102 -7.89 -8.25 -3.63
CA VAL A 102 -6.73 -8.83 -4.34
C VAL A 102 -5.60 -9.20 -3.39
N VAL A 103 -5.43 -8.47 -2.27
CA VAL A 103 -4.45 -8.81 -1.23
C VAL A 103 -4.77 -10.18 -0.63
N VAL A 104 -6.05 -10.46 -0.32
CA VAL A 104 -6.47 -11.77 0.20
C VAL A 104 -6.19 -12.88 -0.82
N LEU A 105 -6.53 -12.66 -2.09
CA LEU A 105 -6.28 -13.65 -3.16
C LEU A 105 -4.78 -13.96 -3.30
N LEU A 106 -3.94 -12.93 -3.35
CA LEU A 106 -2.49 -13.09 -3.49
C LEU A 106 -1.86 -13.78 -2.28
N LEU A 107 -2.24 -13.40 -1.07
CA LEU A 107 -1.72 -14.04 0.15
C LEU A 107 -2.17 -15.50 0.27
N THR A 108 -3.38 -15.82 -0.18
CA THR A 108 -3.85 -17.21 -0.24
C THR A 108 -2.91 -18.04 -1.11
N ASP A 109 -2.63 -17.63 -2.35
CA ASP A 109 -1.81 -18.42 -3.26
C ASP A 109 -0.31 -18.44 -2.90
N LEU A 110 0.20 -17.37 -2.29
CA LEU A 110 1.62 -17.21 -1.95
C LEU A 110 1.98 -17.78 -0.56
N CYS A 111 1.00 -18.17 0.26
CA CYS A 111 1.25 -18.65 1.62
C CYS A 111 0.57 -20.00 1.96
N SER A 112 -0.34 -20.50 1.11
CA SER A 112 -1.08 -21.74 1.36
C SER A 112 -0.49 -22.97 0.66
N GLY A 113 -0.93 -24.16 1.07
CA GLY A 113 -0.50 -25.42 0.47
C GLY A 113 0.76 -25.98 1.10
N ASN A 114 1.42 -26.89 0.37
CA ASN A 114 2.55 -27.68 0.89
C ASN A 114 3.92 -27.13 0.48
N MET A 115 3.96 -25.96 -0.16
CA MET A 115 5.20 -25.33 -0.60
C MET A 115 5.79 -24.49 0.53
N THR A 116 7.10 -24.44 0.60
CA THR A 116 7.82 -23.52 1.48
C THR A 116 7.72 -22.09 0.96
N SER A 117 7.92 -21.11 1.85
CA SER A 117 7.99 -19.68 1.52
C SER A 117 8.91 -19.36 0.34
N MET A 118 10.05 -20.07 0.24
CA MET A 118 10.98 -19.90 -0.89
C MET A 118 10.47 -20.53 -2.19
N GLU A 119 9.86 -21.71 -2.12
CA GLU A 119 9.31 -22.37 -3.30
C GLU A 119 8.17 -21.56 -3.93
N HIS A 120 7.29 -20.95 -3.11
CA HIS A 120 6.29 -20.01 -3.59
C HIS A 120 6.92 -18.86 -4.37
N LEU A 121 7.93 -18.19 -3.79
CA LEU A 121 8.56 -17.02 -4.41
C LEU A 121 9.43 -17.35 -5.64
N GLU A 122 9.94 -18.58 -5.74
CA GLU A 122 10.69 -19.04 -6.92
C GLU A 122 9.78 -19.48 -8.07
N GLN A 123 8.66 -20.15 -7.75
CA GLN A 123 7.78 -20.78 -8.73
C GLN A 123 6.63 -19.87 -9.18
N GLN A 124 6.11 -19.03 -8.28
CA GLN A 124 4.97 -18.14 -8.53
C GLN A 124 5.41 -16.67 -8.67
N GLN A 125 6.38 -16.42 -9.56
CA GLN A 125 6.95 -15.09 -9.73
C GLN A 125 5.94 -14.07 -10.27
N ALA A 126 4.94 -14.51 -11.03
CA ALA A 126 3.93 -13.61 -11.59
C ALA A 126 3.00 -13.08 -10.49
N LEU A 127 2.60 -13.94 -9.55
CA LEU A 127 1.82 -13.52 -8.39
C LEU A 127 2.64 -12.66 -7.42
N PHE A 128 3.92 -12.98 -7.19
CA PHE A 128 4.78 -12.08 -6.41
C PHE A 128 4.92 -10.71 -7.08
N ARG A 129 5.08 -10.67 -8.41
CA ARG A 129 5.07 -9.41 -9.18
C ARG A 129 3.77 -8.63 -9.00
N GLN A 130 2.61 -9.28 -9.03
CA GLN A 130 1.33 -8.60 -8.80
C GLN A 130 1.18 -8.08 -7.37
N PHE A 131 1.63 -8.84 -6.37
CA PHE A 131 1.66 -8.35 -4.99
C PHE A 131 2.58 -7.14 -4.83
N ALA A 132 3.73 -7.16 -5.51
CA ALA A 132 4.63 -6.02 -5.59
C ALA A 132 3.97 -4.80 -6.25
N GLN A 133 3.20 -4.98 -7.32
CA GLN A 133 2.43 -3.88 -7.96
C GLN A 133 1.36 -3.30 -7.04
N VAL A 134 0.68 -4.13 -6.24
CA VAL A 134 -0.29 -3.67 -5.23
C VAL A 134 0.40 -2.77 -4.20
N LEU A 135 1.57 -3.18 -3.70
CA LEU A 135 2.34 -2.40 -2.71
C LEU A 135 2.91 -1.10 -3.28
N ASP A 136 3.40 -1.15 -4.53
CA ASP A 136 3.90 0.04 -5.23
C ASP A 136 2.78 1.07 -5.45
N TYR A 137 1.61 0.63 -5.90
CA TYR A 137 0.42 1.49 -5.99
C TYR A 137 0.04 2.08 -4.63
N THR A 138 -0.02 1.23 -3.60
CA THR A 138 -0.41 1.60 -2.23
C THR A 138 0.44 2.75 -1.70
N LEU A 139 1.77 2.61 -1.75
CA LEU A 139 2.68 3.64 -1.26
C LEU A 139 2.66 4.88 -2.15
N SER A 140 2.55 4.73 -3.47
CA SER A 140 2.50 5.85 -4.40
C SER A 140 1.23 6.69 -4.21
N PHE A 141 0.07 6.05 -3.98
CA PHE A 141 -1.18 6.72 -3.68
C PHE A 141 -1.08 7.49 -2.37
N ASP A 142 -0.55 6.86 -1.32
CA ASP A 142 -0.43 7.48 0.00
C ASP A 142 0.53 8.67 -0.03
N GLU A 143 1.64 8.59 -0.78
CA GLU A 143 2.55 9.72 -1.02
C GLU A 143 1.83 10.89 -1.70
N ALA A 144 1.06 10.63 -2.77
CA ALA A 144 0.28 11.65 -3.45
C ALA A 144 -0.79 12.28 -2.54
N LYS A 145 -1.45 11.47 -1.72
CA LYS A 145 -2.46 11.93 -0.75
C LYS A 145 -1.85 12.79 0.36
N MET A 146 -0.68 12.41 0.89
CA MET A 146 -0.03 13.14 1.98
C MET A 146 0.33 14.59 1.62
N VAL A 147 0.65 14.85 0.35
CA VAL A 147 0.97 16.20 -0.14
C VAL A 147 -0.27 16.99 -0.62
N THR A 148 -1.47 16.40 -0.51
CA THR A 148 -2.72 16.97 -1.04
C THR A 148 -3.74 17.21 0.08
N PRO A 149 -3.56 18.27 0.89
CA PRO A 149 -4.47 18.55 2.03
C PRO A 149 -5.90 18.92 1.60
N SER A 150 -6.11 19.31 0.33
CA SER A 150 -7.44 19.63 -0.22
C SER A 150 -8.40 18.44 -0.16
N VAL A 151 -7.91 17.19 -0.26
CA VAL A 151 -8.76 15.98 -0.15
C VAL A 151 -9.62 15.98 1.12
N GLN A 152 -9.00 16.23 2.28
CA GLN A 152 -9.74 16.23 3.55
C GLN A 152 -10.63 17.47 3.69
N ASN A 153 -10.18 18.62 3.19
CA ASN A 153 -10.90 19.89 3.28
C ASN A 153 -12.19 19.85 2.44
N ASP A 154 -12.09 19.38 1.21
CA ASP A 154 -13.20 19.29 0.26
C ASP A 154 -14.25 18.31 0.78
N PHE A 155 -13.82 17.12 1.22
CA PHE A 155 -14.74 16.12 1.78
C PHE A 155 -15.42 16.61 3.07
N SER A 156 -14.67 17.30 3.93
CA SER A 156 -15.23 17.91 5.14
C SER A 156 -16.25 19.01 4.81
N TYR A 157 -15.99 19.81 3.78
CA TYR A 157 -16.94 20.83 3.31
C TYR A 157 -18.21 20.19 2.74
N TYR A 158 -18.06 19.19 1.86
CA TYR A 158 -19.16 18.42 1.30
C TYR A 158 -20.10 17.89 2.40
N ARG A 159 -19.53 17.18 3.40
CA ARG A 159 -20.32 16.61 4.50
C ARG A 159 -21.10 17.67 5.28
N ARG A 160 -20.49 18.83 5.56
CA ARG A 160 -21.18 19.93 6.26
C ARG A 160 -22.33 20.47 5.42
N ARG A 161 -22.08 20.74 4.14
CA ARG A 161 -23.06 21.32 3.23
C ARG A 161 -24.22 20.36 2.94
N PHE A 162 -23.92 19.09 2.67
CA PHE A 162 -24.91 18.04 2.46
C PHE A 162 -25.87 17.90 3.65
N ASN A 163 -25.34 17.85 4.88
CA ASN A 163 -26.16 17.78 6.08
C ASN A 163 -27.06 19.00 6.28
N GLN A 164 -26.58 20.20 5.95
CA GLN A 164 -27.38 21.43 5.99
C GLN A 164 -28.54 21.38 4.98
N LEU A 165 -28.28 20.94 3.75
CA LEU A 165 -29.30 20.81 2.71
C LEU A 165 -30.36 19.76 3.11
N ARG A 166 -29.92 18.61 3.63
CA ARG A 166 -30.81 17.56 4.15
C ARG A 166 -31.74 18.06 5.24
N MET A 167 -31.23 18.83 6.21
CA MET A 167 -32.04 19.43 7.28
C MET A 167 -33.06 20.44 6.76
N LYS A 168 -32.71 21.24 5.74
CA LYS A 168 -33.63 22.21 5.14
C LYS A 168 -34.77 21.55 4.36
N ALA A 169 -34.53 20.37 3.78
CA ALA A 169 -35.51 19.67 2.97
C ALA A 169 -36.46 18.76 3.77
N ASP A 170 -36.31 18.70 5.11
CA ASP A 170 -37.05 17.80 6.02
C ASP A 170 -37.09 16.33 5.56
N ASN A 171 -36.06 15.92 4.80
CA ASN A 171 -35.99 14.62 4.17
C ASN A 171 -34.83 13.81 4.76
N SER A 172 -35.14 13.05 5.80
CA SER A 172 -34.18 12.16 6.48
C SER A 172 -33.65 11.02 5.59
N GLN A 173 -34.29 10.77 4.44
CA GLN A 173 -33.91 9.75 3.45
C GLN A 173 -33.28 10.34 2.17
N MET A 174 -32.82 11.61 2.18
CA MET A 174 -31.98 12.10 1.07
C MET A 174 -30.69 11.29 1.00
N GLU A 175 -30.66 10.36 0.06
CA GLU A 175 -29.45 9.85 -0.57
C GLU A 175 -28.99 10.91 -1.57
N ASP A 176 -27.68 11.21 -1.62
CA ASP A 176 -27.15 11.91 -2.79
C ASP A 176 -27.39 11.01 -4.02
N ASP A 177 -27.60 11.58 -5.21
CA ASP A 177 -27.82 10.87 -6.49
C ASP A 177 -26.70 9.85 -6.82
N GLN A 178 -25.60 9.91 -6.06
CA GLN A 178 -24.40 9.09 -6.15
C GLN A 178 -24.36 7.89 -5.17
N GLY A 179 -25.47 7.60 -4.47
CA GLY A 179 -25.55 6.49 -3.50
C GLY A 179 -24.73 6.73 -2.23
N MET A 180 -24.46 8.01 -1.90
CA MET A 180 -23.59 8.41 -0.80
C MET A 180 -24.35 8.44 0.54
N THR A 181 -24.59 7.27 1.13
CA THR A 181 -25.26 7.18 2.43
C THR A 181 -24.43 7.80 3.57
N SER A 182 -25.09 8.19 4.67
CA SER A 182 -24.41 8.74 5.85
C SER A 182 -23.35 7.78 6.42
N GLU A 183 -23.54 6.47 6.25
CA GLU A 183 -22.59 5.45 6.69
C GLU A 183 -21.33 5.48 5.83
N VAL A 184 -21.48 5.48 4.49
CA VAL A 184 -20.33 5.52 3.58
C VAL A 184 -19.56 6.84 3.76
N GLN A 185 -20.24 7.97 3.97
CA GLN A 185 -19.58 9.24 4.31
C GLN A 185 -18.73 9.14 5.59
N GLY A 186 -19.23 8.43 6.60
CA GLY A 186 -18.51 8.16 7.84
C GLY A 186 -17.24 7.33 7.60
N ARG A 187 -17.36 6.23 6.84
CA ARG A 187 -16.23 5.36 6.50
C ARG A 187 -15.16 6.06 5.66
N MET A 188 -15.57 6.82 4.65
CA MET A 188 -14.65 7.64 3.84
C MET A 188 -13.94 8.70 4.68
N SER A 189 -14.62 9.27 5.68
CA SER A 189 -13.98 10.26 6.55
C SER A 189 -12.84 9.65 7.36
N LEU A 190 -13.05 8.44 7.89
CA LEU A 190 -11.99 7.69 8.59
C LEU A 190 -10.86 7.32 7.63
N PHE A 191 -11.19 6.85 6.43
CA PHE A 191 -10.21 6.55 5.39
C PHE A 191 -9.32 7.77 5.10
N PHE A 192 -9.90 8.91 4.71
CA PHE A 192 -9.09 10.09 4.36
C PHE A 192 -8.44 10.81 5.55
N ALA A 193 -8.88 10.55 6.79
CA ALA A 193 -8.22 11.05 8.00
C ALA A 193 -6.86 10.38 8.22
N GLU A 194 -6.71 9.10 7.84
CA GLU A 194 -5.44 8.38 7.96
C GLU A 194 -4.36 9.01 7.06
N SER A 195 -3.14 9.19 7.57
CA SER A 195 -2.04 9.73 6.76
C SER A 195 -1.75 8.87 5.52
N ARG A 196 -1.87 7.54 5.68
CA ARG A 196 -1.57 6.52 4.67
C ARG A 196 -2.74 5.54 4.52
N PRO A 197 -3.84 6.00 3.92
CA PRO A 197 -5.09 5.24 3.88
C PRO A 197 -4.97 3.88 3.19
N MET A 198 -4.27 3.79 2.07
CA MET A 198 -4.14 2.53 1.34
C MET A 198 -3.27 1.55 2.14
N MET A 199 -2.14 2.00 2.69
CA MET A 199 -1.28 1.13 3.48
C MET A 199 -1.98 0.65 4.76
N LYS A 200 -2.84 1.47 5.36
CA LYS A 200 -3.71 1.04 6.48
C LYS A 200 -4.68 -0.05 6.04
N CYS A 201 -5.37 0.12 4.91
CA CYS A 201 -6.26 -0.89 4.34
C CYS A 201 -5.56 -2.22 4.07
N VAL A 202 -4.39 -2.19 3.44
CA VAL A 202 -3.60 -3.40 3.16
C VAL A 202 -3.13 -4.05 4.47
N SER A 203 -2.58 -3.28 5.42
CA SER A 203 -2.08 -3.80 6.71
C SER A 203 -3.18 -4.43 7.56
N ASP A 204 -4.35 -3.77 7.63
CA ASP A 204 -5.52 -4.31 8.34
C ASP A 204 -6.03 -5.58 7.67
N THR A 205 -6.01 -5.63 6.35
CA THR A 205 -6.46 -6.79 5.59
C THR A 205 -5.50 -7.97 5.74
N THR A 206 -4.19 -7.74 5.70
CA THR A 206 -3.20 -8.80 6.00
C THR A 206 -3.34 -9.29 7.44
N SER A 207 -3.59 -8.39 8.40
CA SER A 207 -3.83 -8.76 9.80
C SER A 207 -5.11 -9.58 9.95
N ARG A 208 -6.18 -9.22 9.23
CA ARG A 208 -7.44 -9.97 9.20
C ARG A 208 -7.29 -11.33 8.53
N PHE A 209 -6.56 -11.40 7.42
CA PHE A 209 -6.24 -12.63 6.71
C PHE A 209 -5.60 -13.67 7.65
N VAL A 210 -4.62 -13.26 8.46
CA VAL A 210 -3.98 -14.11 9.47
C VAL A 210 -4.98 -14.64 10.51
N LEU A 211 -6.03 -13.90 10.83
CA LEU A 211 -7.05 -14.30 11.82
C LEU A 211 -8.15 -15.16 11.21
N GLU A 212 -8.47 -14.97 9.93
CA GLU A 212 -9.56 -15.64 9.22
C GLU A 212 -9.13 -16.95 8.53
N HIS A 213 -7.82 -17.14 8.30
CA HIS A 213 -7.23 -18.33 7.68
C HIS A 213 -6.39 -19.13 8.68
N ASP A 214 -7.06 -19.78 9.63
CA ASP A 214 -6.43 -20.63 10.65
C ASP A 214 -5.81 -21.92 10.08
N ASP A 215 -6.15 -22.26 8.83
CA ASP A 215 -5.56 -23.34 8.04
C ASP A 215 -4.14 -23.04 7.55
N ILE A 216 -3.76 -21.76 7.48
CA ILE A 216 -2.42 -21.31 7.08
C ILE A 216 -1.60 -20.95 8.32
N PRO A 217 -0.47 -21.64 8.58
CA PRO A 217 0.39 -21.29 9.71
C PRO A 217 0.89 -19.85 9.64
N LEU A 218 0.78 -19.09 10.74
CA LEU A 218 1.31 -17.72 10.85
C LEU A 218 2.80 -17.63 10.49
N GLU A 219 3.57 -18.67 10.81
CA GLU A 219 4.99 -18.75 10.46
C GLU A 219 5.20 -18.72 8.94
N ASN A 220 4.36 -19.39 8.15
CA ASN A 220 4.45 -19.36 6.68
C ASN A 220 4.20 -17.94 6.15
N ILE A 221 3.16 -17.26 6.65
CA ILE A 221 2.83 -15.89 6.19
C ILE A 221 3.97 -14.93 6.55
N THR A 222 4.43 -14.97 7.80
CA THR A 222 5.50 -14.08 8.28
C THR A 222 6.83 -14.39 7.61
N GLU A 223 7.17 -15.67 7.38
CA GLU A 223 8.37 -16.05 6.65
C GLU A 223 8.29 -15.61 5.19
N THR A 224 7.18 -15.82 4.48
CA THR A 224 6.99 -15.35 3.10
C THR A 224 7.21 -13.84 3.00
N LEU A 225 6.60 -13.02 3.85
CA LEU A 225 6.83 -11.58 3.87
C LEU A 225 8.30 -11.21 4.15
N ALA A 226 8.95 -11.92 5.07
CA ALA A 226 10.36 -11.71 5.38
C ALA A 226 11.29 -12.09 4.21
N LYS A 227 10.99 -13.18 3.49
CA LYS A 227 11.73 -13.59 2.29
C LYS A 227 11.52 -12.60 1.15
N MET A 228 10.30 -12.09 0.93
CA MET A 228 10.04 -11.03 -0.04
C MET A 228 10.91 -9.80 0.25
N ALA A 229 10.96 -9.35 1.50
CA ALA A 229 11.82 -8.22 1.91
C ALA A 229 13.30 -8.52 1.60
N ALA A 230 13.77 -9.70 1.97
CA ALA A 230 15.15 -10.13 1.74
C ALA A 230 15.50 -10.19 0.25
N ILE A 231 14.60 -10.70 -0.60
CA ILE A 231 14.76 -10.72 -2.06
C ILE A 231 14.89 -9.30 -2.60
N CYS A 232 13.97 -8.39 -2.25
CA CYS A 232 14.04 -7.00 -2.68
C CYS A 232 15.38 -6.35 -2.30
N ARG A 233 15.84 -6.57 -1.06
CA ARG A 233 17.14 -6.07 -0.57
C ARG A 233 18.30 -6.64 -1.39
N VAL A 234 18.31 -7.96 -1.64
CA VAL A 234 19.38 -8.64 -2.38
C VAL A 234 19.41 -8.19 -3.84
N MET A 235 18.26 -7.99 -4.47
CA MET A 235 18.17 -7.48 -5.84
C MET A 235 18.81 -6.10 -6.00
N ILE A 236 18.71 -5.24 -4.99
CA ILE A 236 19.31 -3.88 -5.00
C ILE A 236 20.81 -3.90 -4.65
N THR A 237 21.19 -4.75 -3.69
CA THR A 237 22.54 -4.73 -3.10
C THR A 237 23.54 -5.65 -3.81
N SER A 238 23.06 -6.71 -4.46
CA SER A 238 23.91 -7.63 -5.23
C SER A 238 24.33 -7.00 -6.55
N THR A 239 25.64 -6.92 -6.80
CA THR A 239 26.17 -6.44 -8.08
C THR A 239 25.69 -7.29 -9.26
N VAL A 240 25.55 -8.61 -9.05
CA VAL A 240 25.10 -9.57 -10.08
C VAL A 240 23.67 -9.31 -10.53
N TYR A 241 22.79 -8.93 -9.60
CA TYR A 241 21.38 -8.66 -9.90
C TYR A 241 21.14 -7.23 -10.33
N ARG A 242 21.90 -6.29 -9.77
CA ARG A 242 21.81 -4.88 -10.15
C ARG A 242 22.11 -4.64 -11.61
N ASP A 243 23.09 -5.34 -12.19
CA ASP A 243 23.41 -5.24 -13.62
C ASP A 243 22.27 -5.78 -14.52
N ARG A 244 21.34 -6.56 -13.95
CA ARG A 244 20.14 -7.04 -14.65
C ARG A 244 18.96 -6.08 -14.53
N LEU A 245 19.00 -5.11 -13.61
CA LEU A 245 17.97 -4.08 -13.48
C LEU A 245 18.25 -3.00 -14.52
N VAL A 246 17.56 -3.09 -15.66
CA VAL A 246 17.80 -2.20 -16.81
C VAL A 246 17.22 -0.81 -16.55
N ASN A 247 16.11 -0.71 -15.82
CA ASN A 247 15.40 0.54 -15.58
C ASN A 247 15.61 1.07 -14.15
N ASN A 248 15.94 2.36 -14.01
CA ASN A 248 16.02 3.05 -12.72
C ASN A 248 14.66 3.09 -12.00
N ASP A 249 13.55 3.12 -12.74
CA ASP A 249 12.20 3.06 -12.15
C ASP A 249 11.99 1.72 -11.43
N THR A 250 12.59 0.63 -11.93
CA THR A 250 12.55 -0.70 -11.30
C THR A 250 13.22 -0.68 -9.92
N VAL A 251 14.28 0.12 -9.73
CA VAL A 251 14.94 0.23 -8.40
C VAL A 251 13.99 0.89 -7.40
N MET A 252 13.33 1.99 -7.78
CA MET A 252 12.39 2.68 -6.88
C MET A 252 11.16 1.81 -6.58
N PHE A 253 10.66 1.10 -7.59
CA PHE A 253 9.62 0.09 -7.43
C PHE A 253 10.03 -0.96 -6.38
N ILE A 254 11.21 -1.57 -6.49
CA ILE A 254 11.68 -2.58 -5.53
C ILE A 254 11.84 -1.98 -4.12
N LEU A 255 12.31 -0.73 -4.00
CA LEU A 255 12.42 -0.04 -2.70
C LEU A 255 11.06 0.16 -2.04
N ARG A 256 10.04 0.56 -2.81
CA ARG A 256 8.65 0.68 -2.32
C ARG A 256 8.09 -0.67 -1.89
N VAL A 257 8.25 -1.70 -2.71
CA VAL A 257 7.82 -3.07 -2.39
C VAL A 257 8.47 -3.54 -1.08
N MET A 258 9.78 -3.34 -0.94
CA MET A 258 10.54 -3.67 0.28
C MET A 258 9.95 -3.00 1.52
N VAL A 259 9.61 -1.71 1.44
CA VAL A 259 9.00 -0.97 2.56
C VAL A 259 7.60 -1.48 2.86
N GLY A 260 6.79 -1.73 1.83
CA GLY A 260 5.45 -2.28 1.96
C GLY A 260 5.45 -3.61 2.71
N VAL A 261 6.29 -4.57 2.28
CA VAL A 261 6.36 -5.88 2.96
C VAL A 261 6.94 -5.80 4.38
N LEU A 262 7.86 -4.86 4.65
CA LEU A 262 8.37 -4.63 6.01
C LEU A 262 7.28 -4.10 6.94
N ILE A 263 6.43 -3.18 6.46
CA ILE A 263 5.27 -2.68 7.20
C ILE A 263 4.30 -3.83 7.45
N LEU A 264 3.96 -4.62 6.43
CA LEU A 264 3.05 -5.75 6.60
C LEU A 264 3.57 -6.76 7.62
N PHE A 265 4.84 -7.16 7.51
CA PHE A 265 5.48 -8.05 8.49
C PHE A 265 5.37 -7.50 9.91
N ASP A 266 5.63 -6.20 10.09
CA ASP A 266 5.55 -5.58 11.42
C ASP A 266 4.13 -5.59 12.00
N HIS A 267 3.09 -5.52 11.17
CA HIS A 267 1.70 -5.58 11.63
C HIS A 267 1.26 -6.98 12.04
N VAL A 268 1.71 -8.01 11.30
CA VAL A 268 1.28 -9.40 11.50
C VAL A 268 2.16 -10.20 12.46
N HIS A 269 3.46 -9.92 12.52
CA HIS A 269 4.37 -10.67 13.38
C HIS A 269 4.13 -10.28 14.86
N PRO A 270 3.99 -11.24 15.80
CA PRO A 270 3.59 -10.94 17.18
C PRO A 270 4.52 -9.98 17.92
N ASN A 271 5.82 -10.02 17.61
CA ASN A 271 6.83 -9.16 18.21
C ASN A 271 7.26 -8.00 17.29
N GLY A 272 6.64 -7.88 16.10
CA GLY A 272 7.02 -6.89 15.09
C GLY A 272 8.36 -7.14 14.41
N ALA A 273 8.75 -6.18 13.56
CA ALA A 273 9.94 -6.18 12.74
C ALA A 273 11.16 -5.55 13.44
N PHE A 274 10.95 -4.76 14.49
CA PHE A 274 11.96 -3.85 15.06
C PHE A 274 12.68 -4.40 16.30
N VAL A 275 12.20 -5.51 16.87
CA VAL A 275 12.86 -6.15 18.01
C VAL A 275 14.16 -6.81 17.59
N LYS A 276 15.16 -6.88 18.49
CA LYS A 276 16.48 -7.47 18.19
C LYS A 276 16.43 -8.94 17.77
N THR A 277 15.41 -9.66 18.21
CA THR A 277 15.20 -11.09 17.92
C THR A 277 14.41 -11.33 16.64
N SER A 278 13.99 -10.26 15.93
CA SER A 278 13.30 -10.36 14.65
C SER A 278 14.17 -11.00 13.59
N VAL A 279 13.57 -11.78 12.70
CA VAL A 279 14.23 -12.28 11.47
C VAL A 279 14.57 -11.13 10.51
N ILE A 280 13.87 -10.00 10.64
CA ILE A 280 14.15 -8.77 9.93
C ILE A 280 15.26 -8.01 10.66
N GLU A 281 16.48 -8.10 10.12
CA GLU A 281 17.60 -7.26 10.55
C GLU A 281 17.43 -5.82 10.02
N MET A 282 16.52 -5.05 10.64
CA MET A 282 16.02 -3.75 10.17
C MET A 282 17.13 -2.76 9.78
N GLU A 283 18.27 -2.76 10.49
CA GLU A 283 19.42 -1.89 10.18
C GLU A 283 19.95 -2.09 8.75
N LYS A 284 19.87 -3.32 8.21
CA LYS A 284 20.28 -3.62 6.83
C LYS A 284 19.36 -2.95 5.82
N TYR A 285 18.05 -2.96 6.09
CA TYR A 285 17.02 -2.39 5.21
C TYR A 285 17.07 -0.86 5.25
N VAL A 286 17.21 -0.26 6.43
CA VAL A 286 17.39 1.20 6.59
C VAL A 286 18.62 1.68 5.83
N ARG A 287 19.73 0.94 5.87
CA ARG A 287 20.94 1.28 5.12
C ARG A 287 20.70 1.31 3.61
N VAL A 288 20.00 0.31 3.08
CA VAL A 288 19.64 0.25 1.65
C VAL A 288 18.73 1.42 1.26
N LEU A 289 17.74 1.74 2.09
CA LEU A 289 16.86 2.90 1.87
C LEU A 289 17.67 4.21 1.87
N LYS A 290 18.52 4.45 2.87
CA LYS A 290 19.36 5.66 2.92
C LYS A 290 20.30 5.79 1.71
N GLN A 291 20.77 4.67 1.16
CA GLN A 291 21.70 4.67 0.04
C GLN A 291 21.00 4.84 -1.32
N HIS A 292 19.80 4.30 -1.50
CA HIS A 292 19.17 4.17 -2.82
C HIS A 292 17.85 4.94 -2.96
N ALA A 293 17.17 5.25 -1.87
CA ALA A 293 15.87 5.91 -1.92
C ALA A 293 15.97 7.44 -2.08
N GLY A 294 17.17 8.03 -1.98
CA GLY A 294 17.36 9.48 -2.13
C GLY A 294 16.52 10.29 -1.13
N ASN A 295 15.82 11.32 -1.62
CA ASN A 295 14.94 12.19 -0.82
C ASN A 295 13.49 11.67 -0.73
N THR A 296 13.24 10.38 -0.99
CA THR A 296 11.88 9.84 -0.91
C THR A 296 11.42 9.66 0.53
N ASN A 297 10.10 9.70 0.74
CA ASN A 297 9.49 9.59 2.06
C ASN A 297 9.35 8.12 2.52
N LEU A 298 10.13 7.19 1.97
CA LEU A 298 10.05 5.77 2.26
C LEU A 298 10.47 5.41 3.69
N LEU A 299 11.47 6.11 4.24
CA LEU A 299 11.84 5.95 5.65
C LEU A 299 10.72 6.46 6.57
N ASP A 300 10.07 7.56 6.20
CA ASP A 300 8.89 8.07 6.93
C ASP A 300 7.68 7.15 6.77
N ALA A 301 7.55 6.47 5.62
CA ALA A 301 6.57 5.42 5.40
C ALA A 301 6.75 4.28 6.39
N LEU A 302 7.97 3.75 6.46
CA LEU A 302 8.31 2.71 7.40
C LEU A 302 8.15 3.18 8.85
N LYS A 303 8.61 4.38 9.20
CA LYS A 303 8.57 4.92 10.56
C LYS A 303 7.16 5.13 11.10
N TYR A 304 6.32 5.86 10.36
CA TYR A 304 5.03 6.31 10.87
C TYR A 304 3.88 5.34 10.60
N THR A 305 4.09 4.32 9.77
CA THR A 305 3.05 3.31 9.48
C THR A 305 3.30 1.98 10.17
N SER A 306 4.52 1.75 10.65
CA SER A 306 4.83 0.57 11.45
C SER A 306 4.12 0.60 12.80
N LYS A 307 3.68 -0.57 13.25
CA LYS A 307 2.99 -0.79 14.52
C LYS A 307 3.94 -0.72 15.71
N HIS A 308 5.12 -1.33 15.62
CA HIS A 308 6.02 -1.52 16.77
C HIS A 308 7.22 -0.57 16.79
N PHE A 309 7.37 0.35 15.82
CA PHE A 309 8.50 1.29 15.78
C PHE A 309 8.61 2.14 17.07
N SER A 310 7.48 2.55 17.62
CA SER A 310 7.42 3.40 18.81
C SER A 310 7.56 2.64 20.13
N ASP A 311 7.63 1.31 20.09
CA ASP A 311 7.69 0.48 21.30
C ASP A 311 8.97 0.70 22.09
N SER A 312 8.91 0.41 23.40
CA SER A 312 10.07 0.42 24.30
C SER A 312 11.06 -0.72 24.00
N THR A 313 10.60 -1.78 23.35
CA THR A 313 11.41 -2.93 22.91
C THR A 313 12.24 -2.61 21.66
N THR A 314 11.86 -1.58 20.90
CA THR A 314 12.61 -1.12 19.72
C THR A 314 13.90 -0.43 20.17
N PRO A 315 15.09 -0.91 19.74
CA PRO A 315 16.37 -0.36 20.18
C PRO A 315 16.52 1.12 19.87
N GLU A 316 16.94 1.92 20.86
CA GLU A 316 17.20 3.36 20.68
C GLU A 316 18.29 3.62 19.63
N SER A 317 19.27 2.71 19.48
CA SER A 317 20.25 2.78 18.40
C SER A 317 19.59 2.70 17.02
N LEU A 318 18.59 1.83 16.85
CA LEU A 318 17.84 1.68 15.62
C LEU A 318 16.98 2.91 15.35
N LYS A 319 16.26 3.44 16.35
CA LYS A 319 15.45 4.67 16.19
C LYS A 319 16.29 5.84 15.69
N LYS A 320 17.51 6.01 16.20
CA LYS A 320 18.46 7.04 15.75
C LYS A 320 18.87 6.90 14.28
N THR A 321 18.81 5.69 13.71
CA THR A 321 19.08 5.49 12.28
C THR A 321 17.95 5.99 11.38
N PHE A 322 16.76 6.28 11.91
CA PHE A 322 15.64 6.90 11.18
C PHE A 322 15.60 8.43 11.32
N ALA A 323 16.48 9.01 12.13
CA ALA A 323 16.75 10.45 12.12
C ALA A 323 17.67 10.79 10.93
#